data_AF-A0A2N1RS39-F1
#
_entry.id   AF-A0A2N1RS39-F1
#
_cell.length_a   1.000
_cell.length_b   1.000
_cell.length_c   1.000
_cell.angle_alpha   90.00
_cell.angle_beta   90.00
_cell.angle_gamma   90.00
#
_symmetry.space_group_name_H-M   'P 1'
#
loop_
_entity.id
_entity.type
_entity.pdbx_description
1 polymer ?
#
loop_
_entity_poly.entity_id
_entity_poly.type
_entity_poly.pdbx_seq_one_letter_code
_entity_poly.pdbx_strand_id
1 'polypeptide(L)'
;MESIINAITSNKILLIIILLLISLLVYSILKQLVKIIIITIIALALYLSYMNYKGDRMDGNIQEYLNKGGKELKNIQKKKDALSQMLDSAEKISK
;
A
#
# COMPACT_ATOMS: atom_id res chain seq x y z
N MET A 1 13.32 40.94 2.24
CA MET A 1 13.10 40.03 1.10
C MET A 1 11.91 39.16 1.45
N GLU A 2 10.82 39.21 0.68
CA GLU A 2 9.72 38.29 0.90
C GLU A 2 10.18 36.88 0.53
N SER A 3 10.21 35.97 1.51
CA SER A 3 10.56 34.58 1.28
C SER A 3 9.51 33.96 0.36
N ILE A 4 9.96 33.17 -0.62
CA ILE A 4 9.11 32.43 -1.58
C ILE A 4 7.98 31.66 -0.85
N ILE A 5 8.26 31.19 0.36
CA ILE A 5 7.31 30.53 1.26
C ILE A 5 6.14 31.46 1.65
N ASN A 6 6.39 32.73 1.93
CA ASN A 6 5.34 33.70 2.26
C ASN A 6 4.45 33.96 1.05
N ALA A 7 5.02 34.18 -0.13
CA ALA A 7 4.24 34.38 -1.36
C ALA A 7 3.34 33.18 -1.69
N ILE A 8 3.80 31.96 -1.44
CA ILE A 8 3.03 30.72 -1.61
C ILE A 8 1.93 30.60 -0.56
N THR A 9 2.23 30.88 0.70
CA THR A 9 1.29 30.68 1.82
C THR A 9 0.22 31.78 1.85
N SER A 10 0.54 32.97 1.37
CA SER A 10 -0.39 34.10 1.27
C SER A 10 -1.44 33.92 0.17
N ASN A 11 -1.23 33.01 -0.79
CA ASN A 11 -2.17 32.77 -1.88
C ASN A 11 -2.73 31.34 -1.84
N LYS A 12 -4.01 31.24 -1.45
CA LYS A 12 -4.72 29.97 -1.31
C LYS A 12 -4.73 29.11 -2.59
N ILE A 13 -4.76 29.74 -3.77
CA ILE A 13 -4.73 29.02 -5.06
C ILE A 13 -3.38 28.35 -5.27
N LEU A 14 -2.28 29.05 -4.99
CA LEU A 14 -0.92 28.51 -5.16
C LEU A 14 -0.66 27.31 -4.24
N LEU A 15 -1.17 27.36 -3.01
CA LEU A 15 -1.07 26.27 -2.05
C LEU A 15 -1.75 24.99 -2.57
N ILE A 16 -2.94 25.10 -3.16
CA ILE A 16 -3.67 23.97 -3.75
C ILE A 16 -2.90 23.34 -4.91
N ILE A 17 -2.29 24.16 -5.78
CA ILE A 17 -1.50 23.69 -6.92
C ILE A 17 -0.27 22.90 -6.44
N ILE A 18 0.43 23.40 -5.43
CA ILE A 18 1.58 22.71 -4.84
C ILE A 18 1.17 21.40 -4.18
N LEU A 19 0.05 21.38 -3.46
CA LEU A 19 -0.47 20.16 -2.85
C LEU A 19 -0.80 19.10 -3.92
N LEU A 20 -1.42 19.51 -5.03
CA LEU A 20 -1.68 18.63 -6.17
C LEU A 20 -0.39 18.08 -6.75
N LEU A 21 0.63 18.93 -6.90
CA LEU A 21 1.93 18.56 -7.46
C LEU A 21 2.66 17.54 -6.58
N ILE A 22 2.64 17.74 -5.26
CA ILE A 22 3.18 16.79 -4.28
C ILE A 22 2.45 15.45 -4.37
N SER A 23 1.11 15.48 -4.44
CA SER A 23 0.31 14.26 -4.59
C SER A 23 0.67 13.48 -5.87
N LEU A 24 0.88 14.19 -6.99
CA LEU A 24 1.31 13.60 -8.27
C LEU A 24 2.69 12.94 -8.18
N LEU A 25 3.62 13.59 -7.47
CA LEU A 25 4.96 13.06 -7.19
C LEU A 25 4.89 11.78 -6.37
N VAL A 26 4.12 11.78 -5.29
CA VAL A 26 3.89 10.60 -4.45
C VAL A 26 3.26 9.47 -5.27
N TYR A 27 2.25 9.77 -6.08
CA TYR A 27 1.62 8.78 -6.96
C TYR A 27 2.60 8.16 -7.95
N SER A 28 3.49 8.97 -8.53
CA SER A 28 4.50 8.49 -9.50
C SER A 28 5.50 7.55 -8.85
N ILE A 29 5.96 7.87 -7.63
CA ILE A 29 6.86 7.01 -6.86
C ILE A 29 6.15 5.70 -6.47
N LEU A 30 4.92 5.78 -5.98
CA LEU A 30 4.11 4.61 -5.62
C LEU A 30 3.89 3.69 -6.82
N LYS A 31 3.59 4.24 -8.01
CA LYS A 31 3.42 3.48 -9.25
C LYS A 31 4.68 2.66 -9.59
N GLN A 32 5.85 3.24 -9.38
CA GLN A 32 7.12 2.58 -9.65
C GLN A 32 7.43 1.47 -8.62
N LEU A 33 7.09 1.70 -7.35
CA LEU A 33 7.20 0.69 -6.29
C LEU A 33 6.30 -0.52 -6.56
N VAL A 34 5.05 -0.31 -6.99
CA VAL A 34 4.13 -1.40 -7.36
C VAL A 34 4.72 -2.27 -8.49
N LYS A 35 5.33 -1.64 -9.50
CA LYS A 35 5.98 -2.36 -10.60
C LYS A 35 7.11 -3.27 -10.12
N ILE A 36 7.94 -2.78 -9.18
CA ILE A 36 9.04 -3.56 -8.59
C ILE A 36 8.48 -4.73 -7.77
N ILE A 37 7.47 -4.49 -6.94
CA ILE A 37 6.83 -5.54 -6.11
C ILE A 37 6.30 -6.69 -6.98
N ILE A 38 5.63 -6.37 -8.10
CA ILE A 38 5.10 -7.39 -9.01
C ILE A 38 6.23 -8.26 -9.58
N ILE A 39 7.32 -7.64 -10.06
CA ILE A 39 8.47 -8.37 -10.61
C ILE A 39 9.08 -9.27 -9.53
N THR A 40 9.24 -8.77 -8.30
CA THR A 40 9.77 -9.54 -7.18
C THR A 40 8.89 -10.74 -6.84
N ILE A 41 7.56 -10.58 -6.82
CA ILE A 41 6.62 -11.68 -6.56
C ILE A 41 6.74 -12.75 -7.65
N ILE A 42 6.84 -12.36 -8.92
CA ILE A 42 7.00 -13.30 -10.04
C ILE A 42 8.32 -14.06 -9.90
N ALA A 43 9.42 -13.37 -9.60
CA ALA A 43 10.73 -13.99 -9.38
C ALA A 43 10.70 -14.96 -8.20
N LEU A 44 10.05 -14.58 -7.10
CA LEU A 44 9.82 -15.45 -5.94
C LEU A 44 8.98 -16.68 -6.30
N ALA A 45 7.88 -16.50 -7.03
CA ALA A 45 7.02 -17.61 -7.46
C ALA A 45 7.80 -18.62 -8.31
N LEU A 46 8.63 -18.14 -9.25
CA LEU A 46 9.51 -18.98 -10.05
C LEU A 46 10.54 -19.71 -9.19
N TYR A 47 11.17 -19.02 -8.24
CA TYR A 47 12.14 -19.61 -7.32
C TYR A 47 11.51 -20.73 -6.47
N LEU A 48 10.34 -20.47 -5.89
CA LEU A 48 9.61 -21.46 -5.09
C LEU A 48 9.16 -22.65 -5.94
N SER A 49 8.73 -22.40 -7.18
CA SER A 49 8.34 -23.45 -8.12
C SER A 49 9.53 -24.34 -8.50
N TYR A 50 10.70 -23.74 -8.77
CA TYR A 50 11.94 -24.47 -9.01
C TYR A 50 12.37 -25.31 -7.80
N MET A 51 12.25 -24.77 -6.60
CA MET A 51 12.62 -25.47 -5.37
C MET A 51 11.70 -26.68 -5.12
N ASN A 52 10.39 -26.53 -5.33
CA ASN A 52 9.43 -27.64 -5.24
C ASN A 52 9.74 -28.76 -6.24
N TYR A 53 10.24 -28.43 -7.44
CA TYR A 53 10.63 -29.44 -8.44
C TYR A 53 11.85 -30.27 -8.02
N LYS A 54 12.79 -29.67 -7.27
CA LYS A 54 13.97 -30.38 -6.74
C LYS A 54 13.66 -31.26 -5.52
N GLY A 55 12.43 -31.23 -5.00
CA GLY A 55 12.05 -32.00 -3.81
C GLY A 55 12.67 -31.50 -2.51
N ASP A 56 13.40 -30.37 -2.55
CA ASP A 56 13.91 -29.72 -1.36
C ASP A 56 12.73 -29.12 -0.59
N ARG A 57 12.56 -29.59 0.64
CA ARG A 57 11.50 -29.09 1.52
C ARG A 57 11.77 -27.61 1.79
N MET A 58 10.79 -26.78 1.50
CA MET A 58 10.77 -25.36 1.87
C MET A 58 11.26 -25.20 3.32
N ASP A 59 12.36 -24.47 3.49
CA ASP A 59 12.95 -24.20 4.79
C ASP A 59 11.87 -23.65 5.75
N GLY A 60 11.82 -24.19 6.97
CA GLY A 60 10.73 -23.95 7.93
C GLY A 60 10.55 -22.47 8.26
N ASN A 61 11.64 -21.69 8.20
CA ASN A 61 11.62 -20.25 8.38
C ASN A 61 10.74 -19.56 7.32
N ILE A 62 10.84 -19.97 6.06
CA ILE A 62 10.09 -19.37 4.94
C ILE A 62 8.59 -19.62 5.12
N GLN A 63 8.20 -20.82 5.56
CA GLN A 63 6.80 -21.13 5.85
C GLN A 63 6.25 -20.28 7.01
N GLU A 64 7.05 -20.04 8.04
CA GLU A 64 6.64 -19.19 9.16
C GLU A 64 6.39 -17.74 8.71
N TYR A 65 7.28 -17.17 7.89
CA TYR A 65 7.09 -15.83 7.33
C TYR A 65 5.84 -15.72 6.46
N LEU A 66 5.58 -16.71 5.60
CA LEU A 66 4.37 -16.76 4.77
C LEU A 66 3.10 -16.84 5.62
N ASN A 67 3.14 -17.64 6.70
CA ASN A 67 1.99 -17.79 7.58
C ASN A 67 1.74 -16.53 8.42
N LYS A 68 2.79 -15.84 8.88
CA LYS A 68 2.70 -14.52 9.54
C LYS A 68 2.11 -13.48 8.59
N GLY A 69 2.64 -13.36 7.37
CA GLY A 69 2.10 -12.45 6.36
C GLY A 69 0.62 -12.73 6.04
N GLY A 70 0.24 -14.00 5.89
CA GLY A 70 -1.16 -14.40 5.68
C GLY A 70 -2.09 -14.04 6.85
N LYS A 71 -1.61 -14.14 8.10
CA LYS A 71 -2.39 -13.72 9.29
C LYS A 71 -2.59 -12.20 9.33
N GLU A 72 -1.56 -11.42 9.01
CA GLU A 72 -1.69 -9.96 8.97
C GLU A 72 -2.66 -9.48 7.89
N LEU A 73 -2.61 -10.07 6.70
CA LEU A 73 -3.56 -9.77 5.63
C LEU A 73 -5.02 -10.07 6.05
N LYS A 74 -5.26 -11.21 6.72
CA LYS A 74 -6.59 -11.54 7.26
C LYS A 74 -7.05 -10.55 8.32
N ASN A 75 -6.15 -10.07 9.17
CA ASN A 75 -6.48 -9.06 10.18
C ASN A 75 -6.83 -7.70 9.55
N ILE A 76 -6.11 -7.29 8.50
CA ILE A 76 -6.41 -6.07 7.75
C ILE A 76 -7.78 -6.19 7.05
N GLN A 77 -8.08 -7.35 6.45
CA GLN A 77 -9.37 -7.60 5.81
C GLN A 77 -10.53 -7.56 6.81
N LYS A 78 -10.40 -8.23 7.96
CA LYS A 78 -11.41 -8.17 9.04
C LYS A 78 -11.63 -6.74 9.54
N LYS A 79 -10.58 -5.94 9.70
CA LYS A 79 -10.69 -4.53 10.08
C LYS A 79 -11.42 -3.71 9.02
N LYS A 80 -11.14 -3.96 7.73
CA LYS A 80 -11.84 -3.32 6.61
C LYS A 80 -13.32 -3.66 6.60
N ASP A 81 -13.67 -4.94 6.78
CA ASP A 81 -15.06 -5.42 6.78
C ASP A 81 -15.85 -4.91 8.00
N ALA A 82 -15.19 -4.78 9.16
CA ALA A 82 -15.79 -4.14 10.33
C ALA A 82 -16.01 -2.64 10.10
N LEU A 83 -15.03 -1.96 9.50
CA LEU A 83 -15.14 -0.53 9.18
C LEU A 83 -16.26 -0.26 8.16
N SER A 84 -16.40 -1.09 7.13
CA SER A 84 -17.49 -0.95 6.16
C SER A 84 -18.86 -1.16 6.80
N GLN A 85 -19.00 -2.17 7.67
CA GLN A 85 -20.25 -2.39 8.41
C GLN A 85 -20.61 -1.22 9.34
N MET A 86 -19.62 -0.58 9.96
CA MET A 86 -19.83 0.62 10.78
C MET A 86 -20.22 1.84 9.95
N LEU A 87 -19.61 2.02 8.76
CA LEU A 87 -19.96 3.08 7.83
C LEU A 87 -21.39 2.90 7.28
N ASP A 88 -21.76 1.68 6.87
CA ASP A 88 -23.12 1.37 6.38
C ASP A 88 -24.18 1.57 7.47
N SER A 89 -23.82 1.27 8.72
CA SER A 89 -24.69 1.47 9.88
C SER A 89 -24.84 2.96 10.21
N ALA A 90 -23.75 3.74 10.16
CA ALA A 90 -23.79 5.19 10.36
C ALA A 90 -24.57 5.92 9.25
N GLU A 91 -24.45 5.47 8.00
CA GLU A 91 -25.20 6.03 6.86
C GLU A 91 -26.71 5.74 6.98
N LYS A 92 -27.09 4.55 7.47
CA LYS A 92 -28.51 4.22 7.75
C LYS A 92 -29.09 4.98 8.94
N ILE A 93 -28.29 5.35 9.94
CA ILE A 93 -28.75 6.11 11.11
C ILE A 93 -28.86 7.61 10.79
N SER A 94 -28.10 8.10 9.80
CA SER A 94 -28.09 9.50 9.36
C SER A 94 -29.23 9.88 8.39
N LYS A 95 -30.07 8.93 7.98
CA LYS A 95 -31.10 9.09 6.93
C LYS A 95 -32.50 8.86 7.49
#